data_AF-A0A0L1IVE2-F1
#
_entry.id   AF-A0A0L1IVE2-F1
#
_cell.length_a   1.000
_cell.length_b   1.000
_cell.length_c   1.000
_cell.angle_alpha   90.00
_cell.angle_beta   90.00
_cell.angle_gamma   90.00
#
_symmetry.space_group_name_H-M   'P 1'
#
loop_
_entity.id
_entity.type
_entity.pdbx_description
1 polymer ?
#
loop_
_entity_poly.entity_id
_entity_poly.type
_entity_poly.pdbx_seq_one_letter_code
_entity_poly.pdbx_strand_id
1 'polypeptide(L)'
;MSEALCPPRFSFEHDQRQSPLFSRLPSEVRAEIFAFVLSSYDDMARAYQKETYWTRPGHYGPQHVSTDLLRTCKRIYTEAWFMPFIYAEHTEYLTAMDRKPRSATWSDCLQIMDADYAKLQPRFVRIFAQMWVLEPGDRFQETLDMQHFYPKKITLTIRYTDFWFWEDDEPLRIDSTWVNKVRFPHSVSRFCIEFESIERRKNEVDYIAREAAEKWYFRRKDGFLLTPCESETSVFKWTGSSCLGNERWIRDEVRPGELDYHVRTVTWKRSREQEARPRCPCLQVPDSMQRELPPYLTGPPFLFVDDLRTAAIPSSVPAAEAYEALEKYREAHNPDYDSYDDSDD
;
A
#
# COMPACT_ATOMS: atom_id res chain seq x y z
N MET A 1 -33.24 -15.64 -19.99
CA MET A 1 -32.86 -14.55 -20.91
C MET A 1 -32.64 -13.33 -20.04
N SER A 2 -31.40 -13.09 -19.63
CA SER A 2 -31.06 -11.91 -18.83
C SER A 2 -31.08 -10.70 -19.77
N GLU A 3 -31.99 -9.76 -19.53
CA GLU A 3 -31.89 -8.43 -20.11
C GLU A 3 -30.58 -7.83 -19.62
N ALA A 4 -29.59 -7.73 -20.50
CA ALA A 4 -28.39 -6.96 -20.22
C ALA A 4 -28.82 -5.53 -19.89
N LEU A 5 -28.80 -5.16 -18.61
CA LEU A 5 -29.08 -3.80 -18.15
C LEU A 5 -27.88 -2.94 -18.58
N CYS A 6 -27.95 -2.45 -19.81
CA CYS A 6 -27.29 -1.22 -20.25
C CYS A 6 -27.57 -0.10 -19.23
N PRO A 7 -26.78 1.00 -19.22
CA PRO A 7 -27.06 2.17 -18.38
C PRO A 7 -28.55 2.51 -18.37
N PRO A 8 -29.14 2.93 -17.24
CA PRO A 8 -30.55 3.27 -17.15
C PRO A 8 -30.95 4.09 -18.37
N ARG A 9 -31.71 3.47 -19.28
CA ARG A 9 -32.17 4.18 -20.48
C ARG A 9 -33.31 5.07 -20.04
N PHE A 10 -32.97 6.33 -19.76
CA PHE A 10 -33.97 7.31 -19.43
C PHE A 10 -34.90 7.50 -20.64
N SER A 11 -36.21 7.40 -20.41
CA SER A 11 -37.23 7.64 -21.44
C SER A 11 -37.19 9.07 -22.00
N PHE A 12 -36.63 10.01 -21.23
CA PHE A 12 -36.38 11.38 -21.61
C PHE A 12 -35.17 11.93 -20.86
N GLU A 13 -34.27 12.57 -21.60
CA GLU A 13 -33.08 13.27 -21.11
C GLU A 13 -33.07 14.70 -21.68
N HIS A 14 -33.19 15.71 -20.81
CA HIS A 14 -33.11 17.11 -21.20
C HIS A 14 -31.65 17.44 -21.55
N ASP A 15 -31.40 18.13 -22.67
CA ASP A 15 -30.03 18.38 -23.16
C ASP A 15 -29.23 19.35 -22.28
N GLN A 16 -29.87 20.07 -21.36
CA GLN A 16 -29.21 20.97 -20.42
C GLN A 16 -28.41 22.10 -21.09
N ARG A 17 -28.78 22.54 -22.31
CA ARG A 17 -28.06 23.64 -23.02
C ARG A 17 -28.08 24.97 -22.28
N GLN A 18 -28.93 25.16 -21.28
CA GLN A 18 -28.88 26.35 -20.41
C GLN A 18 -27.64 26.36 -19.49
N SER A 19 -26.98 25.22 -19.29
CA SER A 19 -25.73 25.13 -18.52
C SER A 19 -24.52 25.36 -19.43
N PRO A 20 -23.54 26.20 -19.03
CA PRO A 20 -22.26 26.34 -19.74
C PRO A 20 -21.51 25.01 -19.88
N LEU A 21 -21.69 24.10 -18.93
CA LEU A 21 -21.11 22.76 -18.95
C LEU A 21 -21.47 22.03 -20.26
N PHE A 22 -22.71 22.15 -20.72
CA PHE A 22 -23.21 21.43 -21.90
C PHE A 22 -23.33 22.30 -23.17
N SER A 23 -23.42 23.62 -23.03
CA SER A 23 -23.47 24.53 -24.19
C SER A 23 -22.12 25.01 -24.68
N ARG A 24 -21.09 25.02 -23.83
CA ARG A 24 -19.76 25.55 -24.18
C ARG A 24 -18.67 24.49 -24.18
N LEU A 25 -18.73 23.52 -23.28
CA LEU A 25 -17.66 22.53 -23.16
C LEU A 25 -17.93 21.31 -24.05
N PRO A 26 -16.93 20.87 -24.83
CA PRO A 26 -17.02 19.61 -25.56
C PRO A 26 -17.02 18.41 -24.60
N SER A 27 -17.47 17.25 -25.09
CA SER A 27 -17.59 16.01 -24.33
C SER A 27 -16.28 15.58 -23.65
N GLU A 28 -15.16 15.80 -24.31
CA GLU A 28 -13.82 15.44 -23.88
C GLU A 28 -13.44 16.22 -22.62
N VAL A 29 -13.70 17.53 -22.62
CA VAL A 29 -13.45 18.39 -21.45
C VAL A 29 -14.39 18.04 -20.31
N ARG A 30 -15.67 17.75 -20.61
CA ARG A 30 -16.60 17.28 -19.58
C ARG A 30 -16.15 15.97 -18.95
N ALA A 31 -15.65 15.02 -19.76
CA ALA A 31 -15.15 13.75 -19.27
C ALA A 31 -13.97 13.92 -18.30
N GLU A 32 -13.04 14.85 -18.58
CA GLU A 32 -11.94 15.18 -17.65
C GLU A 32 -12.46 15.80 -16.35
N ILE A 33 -13.42 16.72 -16.43
CA ILE A 33 -14.06 17.31 -15.24
C ILE A 33 -14.74 16.22 -14.41
N PHE A 34 -15.53 15.36 -15.04
CA PHE A 34 -16.23 14.27 -14.37
C PHE A 34 -15.26 13.27 -13.76
N ALA A 35 -14.19 12.91 -14.48
CA ALA A 35 -13.15 12.03 -13.97
C ALA A 35 -12.49 12.62 -12.72
N PHE A 36 -12.15 13.91 -12.73
CA PHE A 36 -11.55 14.59 -11.57
C PHE A 36 -12.50 14.60 -10.37
N VAL A 37 -13.76 15.00 -10.56
CA VAL A 37 -14.75 15.09 -9.47
C VAL A 37 -15.13 13.72 -8.91
N LEU A 38 -15.16 12.70 -9.75
CA LEU A 38 -15.58 11.33 -9.39
C LEU A 38 -14.38 10.41 -9.10
N SER A 39 -13.17 10.96 -8.99
CA SER A 39 -12.00 10.21 -8.50
C SER A 39 -12.08 10.01 -6.99
N SER A 40 -11.42 8.96 -6.49
CA SER A 40 -11.35 8.73 -5.05
C SER A 40 -10.37 9.69 -4.36
N TYR A 41 -10.65 10.00 -3.10
CA TYR A 41 -9.78 10.78 -2.23
C TYR A 41 -9.87 10.28 -0.78
N ASP A 42 -8.90 10.66 0.05
CA ASP A 42 -8.87 10.30 1.47
C ASP A 42 -9.96 11.06 2.24
N ASP A 43 -10.85 10.33 2.91
CA ASP A 43 -11.85 10.91 3.80
C ASP A 43 -11.20 11.38 5.12
N MET A 44 -10.75 12.63 5.13
CA MET A 44 -10.10 13.24 6.29
C MET A 44 -11.03 13.44 7.49
N ALA A 45 -12.36 13.39 7.31
CA ALA A 45 -13.30 13.41 8.44
C ALA A 45 -13.26 12.10 9.24
N ARG A 46 -12.81 11.01 8.59
CA ARG A 46 -12.56 9.69 9.20
C ARG A 46 -11.09 9.31 9.09
N ALA A 47 -10.20 10.29 9.28
CA ALA A 47 -8.77 10.07 9.22
C ALA A 47 -8.34 8.95 10.20
N TYR A 48 -7.43 8.12 9.74
CA TYR A 48 -6.79 7.11 10.56
C TYR A 48 -5.89 7.77 11.61
N GLN A 49 -5.68 7.08 12.72
CA GLN A 49 -4.68 7.48 13.71
C GLN A 49 -3.29 7.44 13.07
N LYS A 50 -2.43 8.38 13.45
CA LYS A 50 -1.08 8.49 12.85
C LYS A 50 -0.19 7.30 13.22
N GLU A 51 -0.50 6.66 14.34
CA GLU A 51 0.30 5.62 14.97
C GLU A 51 -0.03 4.19 14.48
N THR A 52 -0.79 4.09 13.39
CA THR A 52 -1.12 2.80 12.78
C THR A 52 -0.13 2.43 11.70
N TYR A 53 0.00 1.13 11.40
CA TYR A 53 0.90 0.63 10.35
C TYR A 53 0.48 1.01 8.93
N TRP A 54 -0.75 1.50 8.71
CA TRP A 54 -1.30 1.75 7.37
C TRP A 54 -1.47 3.24 7.04
N THR A 55 -1.34 4.14 8.01
CA THR A 55 -1.43 5.58 7.76
C THR A 55 -0.17 6.06 7.03
N ARG A 56 -0.35 6.54 5.80
CA ARG A 56 0.75 7.03 4.95
C ARG A 56 0.23 8.04 3.90
N PRO A 57 1.12 8.74 3.16
CA PRO A 57 0.72 9.62 2.07
C PRO A 57 -0.23 8.95 1.08
N GLY A 58 -1.39 9.59 0.86
CA GLY A 58 -2.46 9.09 -0.01
C GLY A 58 -3.29 7.95 0.57
N HIS A 59 -3.11 7.64 1.86
CA HIS A 59 -3.90 6.67 2.64
C HIS A 59 -4.08 7.19 4.08
N TYR A 60 -4.44 8.46 4.24
CA TYR A 60 -4.68 9.06 5.55
C TYR A 60 -6.06 8.72 6.14
N GLY A 61 -6.96 8.17 5.34
CA GLY A 61 -8.29 7.73 5.74
C GLY A 61 -8.87 6.74 4.75
N PRO A 62 -10.11 6.28 4.96
CA PRO A 62 -10.83 5.47 3.99
C PRO A 62 -10.95 6.20 2.65
N GLN A 63 -10.79 5.48 1.54
CA GLN A 63 -11.06 6.03 0.21
C GLN A 63 -12.55 6.39 0.08
N HIS A 64 -12.83 7.57 -0.43
CA HIS A 64 -14.18 8.07 -0.67
C HIS A 64 -14.31 8.64 -2.08
N VAL A 65 -15.47 8.42 -2.71
CA VAL A 65 -15.83 9.04 -3.98
C VAL A 65 -17.10 9.85 -3.78
N SER A 66 -17.06 11.15 -4.06
CA SER A 66 -18.27 11.98 -4.04
C SER A 66 -19.14 11.66 -5.25
N THR A 67 -20.35 11.18 -5.01
CA THR A 67 -21.29 10.81 -6.09
C THR A 67 -22.40 11.85 -6.29
N ASP A 68 -22.36 12.97 -5.59
CA ASP A 68 -23.40 14.02 -5.66
C ASP A 68 -23.57 14.60 -7.07
N LEU A 69 -22.46 14.70 -7.81
CA LEU A 69 -22.46 15.13 -9.19
C LEU A 69 -23.39 14.24 -10.05
N LEU A 70 -23.38 12.92 -9.84
CA LEU A 70 -24.21 11.97 -10.58
C LEU A 70 -25.71 12.16 -10.32
N ARG A 71 -26.07 12.78 -9.19
CA ARG A 71 -27.46 13.05 -8.80
C ARG A 71 -27.98 14.39 -9.33
N THR A 72 -27.13 15.18 -9.99
CA THR A 72 -27.48 16.53 -10.44
C THR A 72 -28.45 16.50 -11.63
N CYS A 73 -28.17 15.71 -12.67
CA CYS A 73 -29.09 15.51 -13.78
C CYS A 73 -28.82 14.20 -14.54
N LYS A 74 -29.84 13.75 -15.29
CA LYS A 74 -29.77 12.53 -16.12
C LYS A 74 -28.62 12.55 -17.12
N ARG A 75 -28.32 13.71 -17.73
CA ARG A 75 -27.24 13.83 -18.72
C ARG A 75 -25.85 13.59 -18.12
N ILE A 76 -25.60 14.13 -16.92
CA ILE A 76 -24.36 13.84 -16.17
C ILE A 76 -24.31 12.36 -15.83
N TYR A 77 -25.40 11.80 -15.31
CA TYR A 77 -25.48 10.37 -14.98
C TYR A 77 -25.16 9.50 -16.22
N THR A 78 -25.80 9.75 -17.36
CA THR A 78 -25.56 9.03 -18.61
C THR A 78 -24.09 9.10 -19.05
N GLU A 79 -23.45 10.28 -18.95
CA GLU A 79 -22.05 10.48 -19.35
C GLU A 79 -21.03 9.89 -18.35
N ALA A 80 -21.37 9.77 -17.05
CA ALA A 80 -20.37 9.59 -16.00
C ALA A 80 -20.66 8.53 -14.90
N TRP A 81 -21.81 7.85 -14.90
CA TRP A 81 -22.20 6.93 -13.81
C TRP A 81 -21.17 5.84 -13.48
N PHE A 82 -20.37 5.42 -14.47
CA PHE A 82 -19.35 4.38 -14.32
C PHE A 82 -18.01 4.90 -13.76
N MET A 83 -17.79 6.22 -13.79
CA MET A 83 -16.53 6.86 -13.43
C MET A 83 -16.07 6.59 -12.00
N PRO A 84 -16.93 6.60 -10.97
CA PRO A 84 -16.54 6.25 -9.61
C PRO A 84 -15.82 4.89 -9.51
N PHE A 85 -16.25 3.92 -10.31
CA PHE A 85 -15.70 2.57 -10.28
C PHE A 85 -14.36 2.47 -11.00
N ILE A 86 -14.24 3.13 -12.15
CA ILE A 86 -13.03 3.03 -12.99
C ILE A 86 -11.89 3.95 -12.52
N TYR A 87 -12.19 5.04 -11.82
CA TYR A 87 -11.18 6.01 -11.37
C TYR A 87 -10.83 5.89 -9.89
N ALA A 88 -11.65 5.19 -9.09
CA ALA A 88 -11.23 4.84 -7.74
C ALA A 88 -9.98 3.96 -7.75
N GLU A 89 -9.02 4.27 -6.88
CA GLU A 89 -7.97 3.31 -6.50
C GLU A 89 -8.59 2.34 -5.50
N HIS A 90 -8.59 1.05 -5.85
CA HIS A 90 -9.11 0.00 -4.98
C HIS A 90 -7.96 -0.61 -4.19
N THR A 91 -8.11 -0.67 -2.88
CA THR A 91 -7.04 -1.13 -1.97
C THR A 91 -7.36 -2.50 -1.39
N GLU A 92 -6.39 -3.41 -1.47
CA GLU A 92 -6.41 -4.71 -0.83
C GLU A 92 -5.22 -4.91 0.12
N TYR A 93 -5.43 -5.70 1.16
CA TYR A 93 -4.43 -5.94 2.20
C TYR A 93 -4.16 -7.45 2.37
N LEU A 94 -2.99 -7.88 1.91
CA LEU A 94 -2.43 -9.21 2.12
C LEU A 94 -1.54 -9.20 3.37
N THR A 95 -2.15 -8.97 4.53
CA THR A 95 -1.43 -8.73 5.78
C THR A 95 -2.15 -9.37 6.97
N ALA A 96 -1.48 -9.40 8.13
CA ALA A 96 -2.15 -9.63 9.40
C ALA A 96 -3.24 -8.56 9.68
N MET A 97 -4.18 -8.87 10.58
CA MET A 97 -5.37 -8.05 10.84
C MET A 97 -5.06 -6.70 11.50
N ASP A 98 -4.00 -6.64 12.30
CA ASP A 98 -3.46 -5.44 12.95
C ASP A 98 -2.67 -4.52 11.99
N ARG A 99 -2.44 -4.97 10.75
CA ARG A 99 -1.65 -4.25 9.73
C ARG A 99 -2.50 -3.59 8.64
N LYS A 100 -3.83 -3.55 8.83
CA LYS A 100 -4.80 -2.98 7.90
C LYS A 100 -5.96 -2.28 8.63
N PRO A 101 -6.65 -1.31 7.99
CA PRO A 101 -7.85 -0.71 8.55
C PRO A 101 -9.00 -1.72 8.63
N ARG A 102 -9.96 -1.47 9.54
CA ARG A 102 -11.18 -2.29 9.72
C ARG A 102 -12.27 -2.01 8.66
N SER A 103 -11.93 -1.36 7.55
CA SER A 103 -12.88 -1.02 6.48
C SER A 103 -13.21 -2.23 5.60
N ALA A 104 -14.33 -2.15 4.88
CA ALA A 104 -14.66 -3.10 3.83
C ALA A 104 -13.52 -3.20 2.80
N THR A 105 -13.20 -4.42 2.40
CA THR A 105 -12.22 -4.75 1.37
C THR A 105 -12.82 -4.61 -0.03
N TRP A 106 -11.99 -4.52 -1.06
CA TRP A 106 -12.48 -4.53 -2.43
C TRP A 106 -13.23 -5.83 -2.76
N SER A 107 -12.83 -6.95 -2.15
CA SER A 107 -13.56 -8.22 -2.19
C SER A 107 -15.01 -8.08 -1.74
N ASP A 108 -15.27 -7.33 -0.68
CA ASP A 108 -16.64 -7.05 -0.19
C ASP A 108 -17.40 -6.19 -1.20
N CYS A 109 -16.74 -5.22 -1.83
CA CYS A 109 -17.31 -4.40 -2.89
C CYS A 109 -17.69 -5.23 -4.12
N LEU A 110 -16.85 -6.18 -4.54
CA LEU A 110 -17.11 -7.06 -5.68
C LEU A 110 -18.33 -7.97 -5.46
N GLN A 111 -18.58 -8.43 -4.23
CA GLN A 111 -19.76 -9.25 -3.92
C GLN A 111 -21.07 -8.48 -4.09
N ILE A 112 -21.02 -7.15 -3.88
CA ILE A 112 -22.17 -6.26 -4.07
C ILE A 112 -22.35 -5.90 -5.55
N MET A 113 -21.28 -5.97 -6.34
CA MET A 113 -21.29 -5.72 -7.78
C MET A 113 -21.83 -6.94 -8.54
N ASP A 114 -23.13 -6.92 -8.82
CA ASP A 114 -23.83 -7.94 -9.62
C ASP A 114 -23.21 -8.14 -11.03
N ALA A 115 -23.59 -9.22 -11.73
CA ALA A 115 -23.09 -9.63 -13.05
C ALA A 115 -23.14 -8.52 -14.14
N ASP A 116 -23.99 -7.51 -13.96
CA ASP A 116 -24.12 -6.34 -14.85
C ASP A 116 -22.89 -5.42 -14.83
N TYR A 117 -22.11 -5.45 -13.73
CA TYR A 117 -20.90 -4.64 -13.53
C TYR A 117 -19.62 -5.35 -14.00
N ALA A 118 -19.72 -6.59 -14.49
CA ALA A 118 -18.61 -7.39 -15.02
C ALA A 118 -17.77 -6.68 -16.10
N LYS A 119 -18.33 -5.64 -16.74
CA LYS A 119 -17.65 -4.82 -17.77
C LYS A 119 -16.90 -3.61 -17.19
N LEU A 120 -17.22 -3.18 -15.97
CA LEU A 120 -16.55 -2.06 -15.32
C LEU A 120 -15.26 -2.56 -14.68
N GLN A 121 -14.16 -2.30 -15.37
CA GLN A 121 -12.86 -2.75 -14.93
C GLN A 121 -12.20 -1.72 -14.03
N PRO A 122 -11.81 -2.06 -12.79
CA PRO A 122 -11.01 -1.16 -11.98
C PRO A 122 -9.77 -0.79 -12.78
N ARG A 123 -9.36 0.48 -12.82
CA ARG A 123 -8.12 0.82 -13.55
C ARG A 123 -6.89 0.65 -12.67
N PHE A 124 -7.04 0.93 -11.39
CA PHE A 124 -5.96 1.05 -10.42
C PHE A 124 -6.28 0.21 -9.20
N VAL A 125 -5.41 -0.76 -8.91
CA VAL A 125 -5.49 -1.55 -7.69
C VAL A 125 -4.18 -1.38 -6.92
N ARG A 126 -4.31 -1.10 -5.63
CA ARG A 126 -3.23 -1.04 -4.66
C ARG A 126 -3.29 -2.27 -3.78
N ILE A 127 -2.17 -2.93 -3.56
CA ILE A 127 -2.06 -4.08 -2.67
C ILE A 127 -0.96 -3.78 -1.66
N PHE A 128 -1.28 -3.76 -0.38
CA PHE A 128 -0.28 -3.79 0.68
C PHE A 128 -0.06 -5.23 1.09
N ALA A 129 1.19 -5.67 1.17
CA ALA A 129 1.48 -7.07 1.42
C ALA A 129 2.59 -7.25 2.45
N GLN A 130 2.29 -8.08 3.45
CA GLN A 130 3.25 -8.61 4.38
C GLN A 130 3.91 -9.85 3.79
N MET A 131 5.22 -9.97 3.98
CA MET A 131 6.01 -11.00 3.33
C MET A 131 5.51 -12.43 3.56
N TRP A 132 5.10 -12.77 4.78
CA TRP A 132 4.61 -14.12 5.10
C TRP A 132 3.35 -14.51 4.33
N VAL A 133 2.50 -13.55 3.98
CA VAL A 133 1.29 -13.77 3.16
C VAL A 133 1.64 -13.78 1.68
N LEU A 134 2.57 -12.91 1.28
CA LEU A 134 2.95 -12.71 -0.11
C LEU A 134 3.75 -13.88 -0.67
N GLU A 135 4.81 -14.30 0.02
CA GLU A 135 5.83 -15.24 -0.49
C GLU A 135 5.28 -16.60 -0.95
N PRO A 136 4.33 -17.25 -0.23
CA PRO A 136 3.70 -18.47 -0.72
C PRO A 136 2.95 -18.30 -2.05
N GLY A 137 2.49 -17.07 -2.33
CA GLY A 137 1.84 -16.66 -3.57
C GLY A 137 0.37 -17.05 -3.70
N ASP A 138 -0.17 -17.94 -2.85
CA ASP A 138 -1.57 -18.40 -2.95
C ASP A 138 -2.57 -17.27 -2.77
N ARG A 139 -2.44 -16.51 -1.69
CA ARG A 139 -3.33 -15.38 -1.37
C ARG A 139 -3.29 -14.28 -2.43
N PHE A 140 -2.11 -14.04 -3.00
CA PHE A 140 -1.97 -13.08 -4.09
C PHE A 140 -2.61 -13.62 -5.37
N GLN A 141 -2.40 -14.90 -5.69
CA GLN A 141 -3.06 -15.53 -6.83
C GLN A 141 -4.59 -15.53 -6.70
N GLU A 142 -5.14 -15.85 -5.52
CA GLU A 142 -6.58 -15.74 -5.21
C GLU A 142 -7.12 -14.35 -5.54
N THR A 143 -6.39 -13.29 -5.17
CA THR A 143 -6.75 -11.90 -5.48
C THR A 143 -6.77 -11.65 -6.99
N LEU A 144 -5.78 -12.16 -7.71
CA LEU A 144 -5.69 -12.04 -9.17
C LEU A 144 -6.69 -12.93 -9.93
N ASP A 145 -7.28 -13.91 -9.25
CA ASP A 145 -8.29 -14.83 -9.77
C ASP A 145 -9.72 -14.42 -9.42
N MET A 146 -9.91 -13.36 -8.64
CA MET A 146 -11.23 -12.82 -8.32
C MET A 146 -12.06 -12.61 -9.59
N GLN A 147 -13.31 -13.08 -9.54
CA GLN A 147 -14.24 -12.89 -10.64
C GLN A 147 -14.43 -11.39 -10.89
N HIS A 148 -14.47 -10.99 -12.16
CA HIS A 148 -14.60 -9.58 -12.56
C HIS A 148 -13.43 -8.66 -12.19
N PHE A 149 -12.29 -9.23 -11.80
CA PHE A 149 -11.07 -8.48 -11.51
C PHE A 149 -10.16 -8.38 -12.74
N TYR A 150 -10.29 -7.29 -13.51
CA TYR A 150 -9.42 -7.04 -14.67
C TYR A 150 -8.74 -5.67 -14.63
N PRO A 151 -7.85 -5.42 -13.64
CA PRO A 151 -7.14 -4.15 -13.53
C PRO A 151 -6.20 -3.88 -14.69
N LYS A 152 -5.98 -2.59 -15.00
CA LYS A 152 -4.94 -2.15 -15.94
C LYS A 152 -3.58 -1.98 -15.26
N LYS A 153 -3.58 -1.40 -14.06
CA LYS A 153 -2.40 -1.18 -13.22
C LYS A 153 -2.62 -1.80 -11.84
N ILE A 154 -1.65 -2.57 -11.40
CA ILE A 154 -1.54 -3.03 -10.01
C ILE A 154 -0.28 -2.40 -9.41
N THR A 155 -0.38 -1.82 -8.23
CA THR A 155 0.78 -1.47 -7.40
C THR A 155 0.79 -2.33 -6.16
N LEU A 156 1.87 -3.09 -5.95
CA LEU A 156 2.16 -3.82 -4.73
C LEU A 156 3.10 -2.97 -3.86
N THR A 157 2.79 -2.77 -2.59
CA THR A 157 3.65 -2.07 -1.64
C THR A 157 4.04 -3.01 -0.52
N ILE A 158 5.35 -3.18 -0.31
CA ILE A 158 5.92 -3.87 0.85
C ILE A 158 6.47 -2.76 1.75
N ARG A 159 5.78 -2.50 2.86
CA ARG A 159 6.15 -1.45 3.83
C ARG A 159 7.37 -1.85 4.64
N TYR A 160 8.00 -0.87 5.28
CA TYR A 160 9.10 -1.09 6.23
C TYR A 160 8.80 -2.25 7.19
N THR A 161 7.62 -2.21 7.81
CA THR A 161 7.20 -3.16 8.83
C THR A 161 6.58 -4.46 8.29
N ASP A 162 6.61 -4.64 6.98
CA ASP A 162 6.04 -5.81 6.31
C ASP A 162 7.12 -6.81 5.86
N PHE A 163 8.39 -6.42 5.98
CA PHE A 163 9.53 -7.29 5.74
C PHE A 163 9.74 -8.30 6.87
N TRP A 164 10.38 -9.43 6.57
CA TRP A 164 10.76 -10.41 7.60
C TRP A 164 11.71 -9.79 8.62
N PHE A 165 11.41 -9.99 9.91
CA PHE A 165 12.29 -9.64 11.03
C PHE A 165 12.76 -8.17 10.99
N TRP A 166 11.88 -7.27 10.53
CA TRP A 166 12.17 -5.84 10.51
C TRP A 166 12.37 -5.30 11.94
N GLU A 167 11.69 -5.93 12.91
CA GLU A 167 11.83 -5.68 14.35
C GLU A 167 13.26 -5.90 14.84
N ASP A 168 13.99 -6.84 14.24
CA ASP A 168 15.34 -7.25 14.64
C ASP A 168 16.45 -6.56 13.82
N ASP A 169 16.07 -5.62 12.95
CA ASP A 169 16.97 -4.97 11.98
C ASP A 169 17.69 -5.97 11.05
N GLU A 170 17.06 -7.10 10.71
CA GLU A 170 17.63 -8.10 9.80
C GLU A 170 17.74 -7.55 8.36
N PRO A 171 18.77 -7.93 7.56
CA PRO A 171 18.92 -7.50 6.16
C PRO A 171 17.69 -7.82 5.30
N LEU A 172 17.34 -6.91 4.38
CA LEU A 172 16.16 -7.10 3.54
C LEU A 172 16.31 -8.33 2.64
N ARG A 173 15.25 -9.14 2.58
CA ARG A 173 15.19 -10.32 1.72
C ARG A 173 13.78 -10.53 1.19
N ILE A 174 13.66 -11.20 0.04
CA ILE A 174 12.39 -11.59 -0.57
C ILE A 174 12.55 -12.90 -1.32
N ASP A 175 11.81 -13.92 -0.91
CA ASP A 175 11.69 -15.19 -1.62
C ASP A 175 10.91 -15.02 -2.94
N SER A 176 11.40 -15.64 -4.00
CA SER A 176 10.82 -15.49 -5.34
C SER A 176 9.73 -16.51 -5.67
N THR A 177 9.28 -17.31 -4.71
CA THR A 177 8.23 -18.32 -4.92
C THR A 177 6.99 -17.68 -5.52
N TRP A 178 6.48 -16.59 -4.95
CA TRP A 178 5.33 -15.86 -5.48
C TRP A 178 5.59 -15.28 -6.88
N VAL A 179 6.78 -14.73 -7.13
CA VAL A 179 7.18 -14.18 -8.46
C VAL A 179 7.08 -15.26 -9.54
N ASN A 180 7.54 -16.47 -9.21
CA ASN A 180 7.54 -17.59 -10.13
C ASN A 180 6.15 -18.23 -10.28
N LYS A 181 5.31 -18.18 -9.23
CA LYS A 181 4.01 -18.85 -9.15
C LYS A 181 2.87 -18.01 -9.73
N VAL A 182 2.81 -16.72 -9.40
CA VAL A 182 1.66 -15.87 -9.75
C VAL A 182 1.51 -15.67 -11.26
N ARG A 183 0.26 -15.56 -11.72
CA ARG A 183 -0.14 -15.25 -13.08
C ARG A 183 -1.14 -14.08 -13.09
N PHE A 184 -0.69 -12.95 -13.64
CA PHE A 184 -1.51 -11.74 -13.74
C PHE A 184 -2.63 -11.88 -14.79
N PRO A 185 -3.80 -11.23 -14.57
CA PRO A 185 -4.83 -11.10 -15.60
C PRO A 185 -4.29 -10.47 -16.89
N HIS A 186 -4.86 -10.86 -18.04
CA HIS A 186 -4.48 -10.32 -19.35
C HIS A 186 -4.72 -8.81 -19.48
N SER A 187 -5.57 -8.23 -18.64
CA SER A 187 -5.82 -6.79 -18.58
C SER A 187 -4.64 -5.99 -18.02
N VAL A 188 -3.79 -6.61 -17.19
CA VAL A 188 -2.69 -5.92 -16.51
C VAL A 188 -1.62 -5.58 -17.52
N SER A 189 -1.48 -4.29 -17.80
CA SER A 189 -0.44 -3.76 -18.70
C SER A 189 0.73 -3.17 -17.93
N ARG A 190 0.51 -2.85 -16.64
CA ARG A 190 1.50 -2.24 -15.75
C ARG A 190 1.42 -2.87 -14.35
N PHE A 191 2.56 -3.33 -13.84
CA PHE A 191 2.72 -3.77 -12.47
C PHE A 191 3.83 -2.95 -11.82
N CYS A 192 3.56 -2.36 -10.67
CA CYS A 192 4.54 -1.58 -9.92
C CYS A 192 4.77 -2.27 -8.57
N ILE A 193 6.03 -2.33 -8.12
CA ILE A 193 6.35 -2.70 -6.74
C ILE A 193 7.00 -1.50 -6.07
N GLU A 194 6.46 -1.11 -4.92
CA GLU A 194 7.04 -0.14 -3.99
C GLU A 194 7.73 -0.90 -2.87
N PHE A 195 9.06 -0.83 -2.83
CA PHE A 195 9.88 -1.31 -1.73
C PHE A 195 10.11 -0.14 -0.78
N GLU A 196 9.60 -0.22 0.45
CA GLU A 196 9.69 0.85 1.44
C GLU A 196 10.47 0.37 2.66
N SER A 197 11.42 1.19 3.12
CA SER A 197 12.06 1.04 4.43
C SER A 197 12.39 2.42 4.98
N ILE A 198 12.98 2.48 6.16
CA ILE A 198 13.52 3.72 6.74
C ILE A 198 14.72 4.25 5.95
N GLU A 199 14.93 5.57 5.96
CA GLU A 199 15.93 6.27 5.13
C GLU A 199 17.36 5.78 5.39
N ARG A 200 17.72 5.40 6.63
CA ARG A 200 19.04 4.82 6.94
C ARG A 200 19.31 3.51 6.20
N ARG A 201 18.25 2.78 5.80
CA ARG A 201 18.30 1.52 5.06
C ARG A 201 18.07 1.70 3.56
N LYS A 202 18.15 2.92 3.02
CA LYS A 202 17.92 3.21 1.60
C LYS A 202 18.76 2.38 0.64
N ASN A 203 20.02 2.09 1.00
CA ASN A 203 20.93 1.32 0.16
C ASN A 203 20.45 -0.12 -0.03
N GLU A 204 19.81 -0.70 1.00
CA GLU A 204 19.20 -2.02 0.93
C GLU A 204 17.96 -2.01 0.03
N VAL A 205 17.11 -1.00 0.18
CA VAL A 205 15.92 -0.80 -0.66
C VAL A 205 16.33 -0.63 -2.13
N ASP A 206 17.32 0.22 -2.41
CA ASP A 206 17.84 0.44 -3.76
C ASP A 206 18.47 -0.82 -4.33
N TYR A 207 19.18 -1.61 -3.51
CA TYR A 207 19.76 -2.88 -3.90
C TYR A 207 18.67 -3.89 -4.30
N ILE A 208 17.68 -4.13 -3.43
CA ILE A 208 16.58 -5.07 -3.70
C ILE A 208 15.78 -4.62 -4.93
N ALA A 209 15.48 -3.32 -5.06
CA ALA A 209 14.76 -2.79 -6.20
C ALA A 209 15.53 -2.98 -7.52
N ARG A 210 16.84 -2.73 -7.52
CA ARG A 210 17.69 -2.97 -8.70
C ARG A 210 17.72 -4.46 -9.05
N GLU A 211 17.95 -5.31 -8.08
CA GLU A 211 18.01 -6.76 -8.30
C GLU A 211 16.66 -7.31 -8.82
N ALA A 212 15.54 -6.83 -8.28
CA ALA A 212 14.22 -7.13 -8.80
C ALA A 212 14.07 -6.67 -10.26
N ALA A 213 14.47 -5.44 -10.56
CA ALA A 213 14.40 -4.90 -11.92
C ALA A 213 15.24 -5.73 -12.90
N GLU A 214 16.44 -6.17 -12.52
CA GLU A 214 17.34 -6.93 -13.39
C GLU A 214 16.91 -8.39 -13.58
N LYS A 215 16.40 -9.01 -12.51
CA LYS A 215 16.25 -10.48 -12.43
C LYS A 215 14.81 -10.95 -12.49
N TRP A 216 13.83 -10.11 -12.17
CA TRP A 216 12.43 -10.51 -12.12
C TRP A 216 11.64 -10.10 -13.36
N TYR A 217 10.71 -10.97 -13.72
CA TYR A 217 9.68 -10.75 -14.71
C TYR A 217 8.43 -11.48 -14.26
N PHE A 218 7.26 -10.99 -14.67
CA PHE A 218 5.98 -11.56 -14.24
C PHE A 218 5.21 -12.11 -15.42
N ARG A 219 4.54 -13.24 -15.19
CA ARG A 219 3.77 -13.93 -16.23
C ARG A 219 2.32 -13.52 -16.17
N ARG A 220 1.68 -13.43 -17.34
CA ARG A 220 0.24 -13.23 -17.48
C ARG A 220 -0.45 -14.54 -17.88
N LYS A 221 -1.76 -14.61 -17.61
CA LYS A 221 -2.61 -15.74 -17.98
C LYS A 221 -2.69 -15.99 -19.50
N ASP A 222 -2.35 -15.00 -20.32
CA ASP A 222 -2.33 -15.10 -21.79
C ASP A 222 -0.94 -15.42 -22.36
N GLY A 223 0.03 -15.83 -21.52
CA GLY A 223 1.37 -16.25 -21.93
C GLY A 223 2.36 -15.09 -22.20
N PHE A 224 1.91 -13.84 -22.16
CA PHE A 224 2.79 -12.67 -22.24
C PHE A 224 3.50 -12.38 -20.92
N LEU A 225 4.62 -11.68 -21.02
CA LEU A 225 5.41 -11.25 -19.87
C LEU A 225 5.20 -9.76 -19.55
N LEU A 226 5.31 -9.43 -18.26
CA LEU A 226 5.60 -8.10 -17.76
C LEU A 226 7.10 -8.03 -17.47
N THR A 227 7.82 -7.17 -18.18
CA THR A 227 9.27 -6.99 -18.07
C THR A 227 9.59 -5.62 -17.48
N PRO A 228 10.71 -5.47 -16.77
CA PRO A 228 11.14 -4.20 -16.17
C PRO A 228 11.17 -3.06 -17.20
N CYS A 229 10.78 -1.86 -16.76
CA CYS A 229 10.83 -0.63 -17.52
C CYS A 229 11.69 0.38 -16.73
N GLU A 230 12.99 0.40 -16.99
CA GLU A 230 13.98 1.19 -16.23
C GLU A 230 13.66 2.68 -16.20
N SER A 231 13.13 3.23 -17.30
CA SER A 231 12.74 4.64 -17.43
C SER A 231 11.56 5.04 -16.54
N GLU A 232 10.90 4.09 -15.89
CA GLU A 232 9.78 4.33 -14.97
C GLU A 232 10.07 3.82 -13.54
N THR A 233 11.34 3.87 -13.15
CA THR A 233 11.72 3.77 -11.74
C THR A 233 11.66 5.15 -11.08
N SER A 234 11.20 5.19 -9.83
CA SER A 234 11.08 6.45 -9.08
C SER A 234 11.42 6.26 -7.61
N VAL A 235 11.86 7.35 -6.98
CA VAL A 235 12.07 7.44 -5.53
C VAL A 235 11.04 8.38 -4.94
N PHE A 236 10.48 7.98 -3.82
CA PHE A 236 9.59 8.79 -3.01
C PHE A 236 10.05 8.73 -1.55
N LYS A 237 10.00 9.87 -0.85
CA LYS A 237 10.37 9.98 0.55
C LYS A 237 9.25 10.64 1.33
N TRP A 238 9.06 10.21 2.56
CA TRP A 238 8.05 10.77 3.43
C TRP A 238 8.40 10.55 4.90
N THR A 239 7.77 11.30 5.78
CA THR A 239 7.96 11.21 7.23
C THR A 239 6.66 10.73 7.88
N GLY A 240 6.78 9.77 8.78
CA GLY A 240 5.65 9.20 9.52
C GLY A 240 5.95 9.09 11.02
N SER A 241 4.98 8.54 11.75
CA SER A 241 5.09 8.29 13.19
C SER A 241 6.12 7.20 13.49
N SER A 242 6.95 7.37 14.54
CA SER A 242 7.74 6.28 15.13
C SER A 242 6.92 5.40 16.08
N CYS A 243 5.74 5.84 16.50
CA CYS A 243 4.78 5.02 17.21
C CYS A 243 4.00 4.17 16.20
N LEU A 244 4.17 2.86 16.24
CA LEU A 244 3.51 1.88 15.38
C LEU A 244 3.05 0.71 16.24
N GLY A 245 1.74 0.41 16.24
CA GLY A 245 1.20 -0.75 16.95
C GLY A 245 1.36 -0.71 18.48
N ASN A 246 1.22 0.47 19.08
CA ASN A 246 1.43 0.72 20.52
C ASN A 246 2.90 0.66 20.99
N GLU A 247 3.85 0.68 20.05
CA GLU A 247 5.28 0.68 20.33
C GLU A 247 5.92 1.91 19.67
N ARG A 248 6.74 2.66 20.42
CA ARG A 248 7.56 3.75 19.90
C ARG A 248 8.93 3.20 19.50
N TRP A 249 9.21 3.12 18.21
CA TRP A 249 10.42 2.55 17.62
C TRP A 249 11.61 3.52 17.72
N ILE A 250 12.17 3.62 18.94
CA ILE A 250 13.24 4.56 19.27
C ILE A 250 14.57 4.27 18.56
N ARG A 251 14.84 3.01 18.18
CA ARG A 251 16.03 2.63 17.40
C ARG A 251 16.16 3.45 16.12
N ASP A 252 15.06 3.60 15.39
CA ASP A 252 15.03 4.14 14.04
C ASP A 252 14.65 5.62 13.99
N GLU A 253 14.41 6.21 15.16
CA GLU A 253 13.89 7.54 15.33
C GLU A 253 14.95 8.59 15.01
N VAL A 254 14.68 9.40 13.99
CA VAL A 254 15.58 10.49 13.57
C VAL A 254 15.27 11.81 14.28
N ARG A 255 14.02 11.97 14.72
CA ARG A 255 13.48 13.11 15.47
C ARG A 255 12.39 12.62 16.41
N PRO A 256 12.13 13.29 17.54
CA PRO A 256 11.12 12.87 18.51
C PRO A 256 9.78 12.45 17.88
N GLY A 257 9.47 11.15 17.97
CA GLY A 257 8.22 10.59 17.46
C GLY A 257 8.15 10.37 15.95
N GLU A 258 9.24 10.51 15.19
CA GLU A 258 9.23 10.49 13.72
C GLU A 258 10.23 9.52 13.09
N LEU A 259 9.78 8.87 12.01
CA LEU A 259 10.59 8.05 11.10
C LEU A 259 10.62 8.69 9.72
N ASP A 260 11.79 8.70 9.10
CA ASP A 260 11.96 9.06 7.68
C ASP A 260 11.99 7.80 6.83
N TYR A 261 11.14 7.74 5.80
CA TYR A 261 10.97 6.62 4.90
C TYR A 261 11.57 6.89 3.53
N HIS A 262 12.14 5.84 2.94
CA HIS A 262 12.62 5.76 1.59
C HIS A 262 11.85 4.67 0.82
N VAL A 263 11.21 5.07 -0.28
CA VAL A 263 10.44 4.17 -1.15
C VAL A 263 11.05 4.16 -2.54
N ARG A 264 11.45 2.97 -3.01
CA ARG A 264 11.86 2.76 -4.40
C ARG A 264 10.76 2.02 -5.16
N THR A 265 10.29 2.62 -6.25
CA THR A 265 9.31 2.00 -7.14
C THR A 265 9.98 1.43 -8.38
N VAL A 266 9.66 0.18 -8.70
CA VAL A 266 10.04 -0.46 -9.96
C VAL A 266 8.78 -0.79 -10.75
N THR A 267 8.80 -0.53 -12.06
CA THR A 267 7.66 -0.77 -12.94
C THR A 267 7.98 -1.87 -13.95
N TRP A 268 7.09 -2.84 -14.08
CA TRP A 268 7.07 -3.83 -15.14
C TRP A 268 5.91 -3.54 -16.11
N LYS A 269 6.19 -3.62 -17.41
CA LYS A 269 5.21 -3.39 -18.49
C LYS A 269 5.08 -4.59 -19.39
N ARG A 270 3.93 -4.68 -20.07
CA ARG A 270 3.70 -5.72 -21.08
C ARG A 270 4.79 -5.69 -22.16
N SER A 271 5.52 -6.79 -22.28
CA SER A 271 6.45 -7.07 -23.38
C SER A 271 5.79 -7.92 -24.45
N ARG A 272 6.40 -7.95 -25.65
CA ARG A 272 6.08 -8.91 -26.71
C ARG A 272 6.78 -10.26 -26.51
N GLU A 273 7.68 -10.35 -25.54
CA GLU A 273 8.37 -11.59 -25.17
C GLU A 273 7.40 -12.62 -24.58
N GLN A 274 7.65 -13.90 -24.89
CA GLN A 274 6.89 -15.05 -24.40
C GLN A 274 7.73 -15.89 -23.42
N GLU A 275 7.05 -16.76 -22.67
CA GLU A 275 7.40 -17.40 -21.38
C GLU A 275 8.76 -18.11 -21.22
N ALA A 276 9.62 -18.17 -22.24
CA ALA A 276 10.87 -18.93 -22.24
C ALA A 276 12.03 -18.33 -21.40
N ARG A 277 11.73 -17.72 -20.25
CA ARG A 277 12.73 -17.18 -19.31
C ARG A 277 12.96 -18.14 -18.11
N PRO A 278 14.19 -18.20 -17.56
CA PRO A 278 14.53 -19.04 -16.40
C PRO A 278 13.87 -18.53 -15.11
N ARG A 279 13.68 -19.41 -14.11
CA ARG A 279 13.09 -19.02 -12.81
C ARG A 279 13.78 -17.78 -12.22
N CYS A 280 12.97 -16.88 -11.68
CA CYS A 280 13.43 -15.69 -10.97
C CYS A 280 14.09 -16.09 -9.65
N PRO A 281 15.26 -15.53 -9.29
CA PRO A 281 15.95 -15.84 -8.04
C PRO A 281 15.33 -15.09 -6.84
N CYS A 282 15.54 -15.60 -5.64
CA CYS A 282 15.28 -14.85 -4.40
C CYS A 282 16.22 -13.65 -4.33
N LEU A 283 15.77 -12.59 -3.65
CA LEU A 283 16.55 -11.38 -3.43
C LEU A 283 16.97 -11.33 -1.96
N GLN A 284 18.23 -11.01 -1.71
CA GLN A 284 18.80 -10.94 -0.37
C GLN A 284 19.88 -9.86 -0.38
N VAL A 285 19.78 -8.89 0.52
CA VAL A 285 20.87 -7.95 0.77
C VAL A 285 22.08 -8.75 1.27
N PRO A 286 23.28 -8.60 0.66
CA PRO A 286 24.47 -9.29 1.12
C PRO A 286 24.88 -8.85 2.53
N ASP A 287 25.32 -9.79 3.35
CA ASP A 287 25.80 -9.51 4.72
C ASP A 287 27.02 -8.58 4.72
N SER A 288 27.77 -8.53 3.61
CA SER A 288 28.91 -7.63 3.43
C SER A 288 28.52 -6.19 3.11
N MET A 289 27.23 -5.90 2.86
CA MET A 289 26.76 -4.55 2.61
C MET A 289 26.87 -3.72 3.89
N GLN A 290 27.62 -2.63 3.83
CA GLN A 290 27.71 -1.70 4.94
C GLN A 290 26.34 -1.04 5.18
N ARG A 291 25.85 -1.13 6.41
CA ARG A 291 24.61 -0.51 6.87
C ARG A 291 24.92 0.71 7.71
N GLU A 292 24.11 1.75 7.55
CA GLU A 292 24.13 2.88 8.46
C GLU A 292 23.58 2.44 9.82
N LEU A 293 24.32 2.75 10.88
CA LEU A 293 23.92 2.38 12.24
C LEU A 293 22.62 3.12 12.61
N PRO A 294 21.74 2.48 13.38
CA PRO A 294 20.64 3.17 14.03
C PRO A 294 21.07 4.46 14.75
N PRO A 295 20.28 5.55 14.67
CA PRO A 295 20.53 6.77 15.44
C PRO A 295 20.65 6.52 16.95
N TYR A 296 19.95 5.51 17.45
CA TYR A 296 19.96 5.12 18.85
C TYR A 296 20.24 3.61 18.98
N LEU A 297 21.32 3.27 19.72
CA LEU A 297 21.87 1.92 19.84
C LEU A 297 21.76 1.32 21.24
N THR A 298 21.34 2.09 22.24
CA THR A 298 21.40 1.68 23.66
C THR A 298 20.02 1.22 24.14
N GLY A 299 19.92 0.02 24.74
CA GLY A 299 18.64 -0.47 25.24
C GLY A 299 17.75 -1.11 24.16
N PRO A 300 16.43 -1.22 24.41
CA PRO A 300 15.52 -1.95 23.53
C PRO A 300 15.23 -1.19 22.21
N PRO A 301 14.81 -1.89 21.15
CA PRO A 301 14.51 -1.25 19.86
C PRO A 301 13.29 -0.31 19.92
N PHE A 302 12.39 -0.53 20.87
CA PHE A 302 11.18 0.26 21.08
C PHE A 302 10.83 0.39 22.56
N LEU A 303 9.95 1.35 22.86
CA LEU A 303 9.30 1.52 24.17
C LEU A 303 7.79 1.36 24.02
N PHE A 304 7.12 0.68 24.96
CA PHE A 304 5.67 0.60 24.94
C PHE A 304 5.04 1.97 25.18
N VAL A 305 4.09 2.36 24.34
CA VAL A 305 3.43 3.66 24.44
C VAL A 305 2.61 3.77 25.74
N ASP A 306 2.04 2.67 26.23
CA ASP A 306 1.30 2.66 27.50
C ASP A 306 2.22 2.83 28.72
N ASP A 307 3.44 2.30 28.68
CA ASP A 307 4.46 2.54 29.71
C ASP A 307 4.84 4.03 29.74
N LEU A 308 5.09 4.62 28.57
CA LEU A 308 5.39 6.05 28.45
C LEU A 308 4.25 6.91 29.00
N ARG A 309 2.99 6.57 28.69
CA ARG A 309 1.81 7.28 29.22
C ARG A 309 1.71 7.15 30.73
N THR A 310 1.94 5.95 31.27
CA THR A 310 1.88 5.67 32.72
C THR A 310 2.95 6.46 33.47
N ALA A 311 4.15 6.56 32.91
CA ALA A 311 5.25 7.37 33.44
C ALA A 311 5.12 8.88 33.13
N ALA A 312 4.04 9.31 32.46
CA ALA A 312 3.82 10.68 32.00
C ALA A 312 4.96 11.25 31.13
N ILE A 313 5.62 10.41 30.33
CA ILE A 313 6.71 10.77 29.41
C ILE A 313 6.09 11.19 28.05
N PRO A 314 6.24 12.46 27.63
CA PRO A 314 5.69 12.93 26.36
C PRO A 314 6.39 12.32 25.14
N SER A 315 5.65 12.16 24.03
CA SER A 315 6.21 11.69 22.76
C SER A 315 7.23 12.65 22.12
N SER A 316 7.24 13.92 22.54
CA SER A 316 8.19 14.93 22.10
C SER A 316 9.58 14.80 22.74
N VAL A 317 9.74 13.95 23.75
CA VAL A 317 11.04 13.70 24.40
C VAL A 317 11.90 12.85 23.46
N PRO A 318 13.18 13.20 23.19
CA PRO A 318 14.08 12.39 22.37
C PRO A 318 14.23 10.95 22.85
N ALA A 319 14.53 10.02 21.94
CA ALA A 319 14.67 8.58 22.20
C ALA A 319 15.48 8.24 23.46
N ALA A 320 16.70 8.77 23.58
CA ALA A 320 17.60 8.51 24.71
C ALA A 320 17.01 9.00 26.05
N GLU A 321 16.52 10.23 26.08
CA GLU A 321 15.90 10.82 27.27
C GLU A 321 14.62 10.09 27.67
N ALA A 322 13.83 9.63 26.70
CA ALA A 322 12.61 8.87 26.95
C ALA A 322 12.92 7.49 27.57
N TYR A 323 13.96 6.81 27.08
CA TYR A 323 14.43 5.56 27.66
C TYR A 323 14.94 5.76 29.09
N GLU A 324 15.85 6.71 29.31
CA GLU A 324 16.40 6.99 30.64
C GLU A 324 15.31 7.40 31.65
N ALA A 325 14.33 8.21 31.22
CA ALA A 325 13.22 8.61 32.06
C ALA A 325 12.32 7.42 32.43
N LEU A 326 12.10 6.50 31.50
CA LEU A 326 11.30 5.31 31.74
C LEU A 326 12.00 4.33 32.69
N GLU A 327 13.31 4.12 32.54
CA GLU A 327 14.10 3.29 33.45
C GLU A 327 14.08 3.85 34.88
N LYS A 328 14.30 5.16 35.04
CA LYS A 328 14.17 5.83 36.35
C LYS A 328 12.78 5.67 36.96
N TYR A 329 11.73 5.73 36.13
CA TYR A 329 10.36 5.49 36.59
C TYR A 329 10.17 4.05 37.07
N ARG A 330 10.70 3.06 36.34
CA ARG A 330 10.66 1.64 36.68
C ARG A 330 11.40 1.36 37.99
N GLU A 331 12.63 1.86 38.15
CA GLU A 331 13.41 1.74 39.39
C GLU A 331 12.65 2.28 40.61
N ALA A 332 11.97 3.43 40.46
CA ALA A 332 11.24 4.06 41.56
C ALA A 332 9.91 3.38 41.92
N HIS A 333 9.29 2.65 40.98
CA HIS A 333 7.94 2.09 41.14
C HIS A 333 7.88 0.57 41.07
N ASN A 334 8.99 -0.10 40.77
CA ASN A 334 9.06 -1.56 40.68
C ASN A 334 10.42 -2.08 41.21
N PRO A 335 10.62 -2.11 42.55
CA PRO A 335 11.88 -2.53 43.15
C PRO A 335 12.22 -4.02 42.97
N ASP A 336 11.31 -4.82 42.41
CA ASP A 336 11.50 -6.27 42.16
C ASP A 336 11.78 -6.62 40.69
N TYR A 337 12.01 -5.64 39.79
CA TYR A 337 12.25 -5.94 38.37
C TYR A 337 13.69 -6.43 38.06
N ASP A 338 14.59 -6.43 39.05
CA ASP A 338 15.98 -6.91 38.93
C ASP A 338 16.13 -8.45 39.04
N SER A 339 15.04 -9.25 39.01
CA SER A 339 15.12 -10.71 39.24
C SER A 339 15.07 -11.61 37.99
N TYR A 340 15.46 -11.11 36.82
CA TYR A 340 15.78 -11.98 35.67
C TYR A 340 17.19 -11.66 35.17
N ASP A 341 18.15 -11.68 36.09
CA ASP A 341 19.55 -11.89 35.75
C ASP A 341 19.80 -13.40 35.64
N ASP A 342 20.56 -13.75 34.60
CA ASP A 342 20.90 -15.08 34.14
C ASP A 342 21.24 -16.05 35.30
N SER A 343 20.45 -17.12 35.44
CA SER A 343 20.93 -18.35 36.09
C SER A 343 20.16 -19.60 35.66
N ASP A 344 20.94 -20.55 35.12
CA ASP A 344 20.75 -22.01 35.04
C ASP A 344 19.83 -22.51 33.89
N ASP A 345 20.26 -23.31 32.90
CA ASP A 345 21.40 -24.24 32.72
C ASP A 345 21.70 -24.44 31.22
#